data_AF-A0A949X3E4-F1
#
_entry.id   AF-A0A949X3E4-F1
#
_cell.length_a   1.000
_cell.length_b   1.000
_cell.length_c   1.000
_cell.angle_alpha   90.00
_cell.angle_beta   90.00
_cell.angle_gamma   90.00
#
_symmetry.space_group_name_H-M   'P 1'
#
loop_
_entity.id
_entity.type
_entity.pdbx_description
1 polymer ?
#
loop_
_entity_poly.entity_id
_entity_poly.type
_entity_poly.pdbx_seq_one_letter_code
_entity_poly.pdbx_strand_id
1 'polypeptide(L)'
;RLLGKGYDLRIYDRNVSLAALHGANKDYILNRIPHISRLMVDSIDEVLAHGRTIVIGNAAPEFADVPRRVGDGQTIIDFVRVCDSRTVLGVYEGICW
;
A
#
# COMPACT_ATOMS: atom_id res chain seq x y z
N ARG A 1 12.15 3.53 5.36
CA ARG A 1 12.53 2.12 5.62
C ARG A 1 11.74 1.65 6.86
N LEU A 2 10.71 0.82 6.66
CA LEU A 2 9.78 0.39 7.74
C LEU A 2 10.05 -1.02 8.26
N LEU A 3 10.56 -1.91 7.41
CA LEU A 3 10.92 -3.29 7.76
C LEU A 3 12.03 -3.32 8.82
N GLY A 4 11.87 -4.18 9.83
CA GLY A 4 12.83 -4.36 10.93
C GLY A 4 12.74 -3.28 12.02
N LYS A 5 11.67 -2.46 12.02
CA LYS A 5 11.40 -1.45 13.06
C LYS A 5 10.23 -1.81 13.99
N GLY A 6 9.69 -3.02 13.87
CA GLY A 6 8.58 -3.50 14.69
C GLY A 6 7.19 -3.07 14.20
N TYR A 7 7.09 -2.43 13.03
CA TYR A 7 5.80 -2.15 12.41
C TYR A 7 5.17 -3.42 11.86
N ASP A 8 3.87 -3.56 12.11
CA ASP A 8 3.03 -4.53 11.42
C ASP A 8 2.61 -3.93 10.07
N LEU A 9 2.91 -4.62 8.98
CA LEU A 9 2.82 -4.08 7.62
C LEU A 9 2.01 -5.01 6.72
N ARG A 10 1.18 -4.41 5.86
CA ARG A 10 0.54 -5.06 4.73
C ARG A 10 0.82 -4.28 3.46
N ILE A 11 1.04 -5.00 2.36
CA ILE A 11 1.42 -4.44 1.07
C ILE A 11 0.45 -4.99 0.03
N TYR A 12 -0.14 -4.10 -0.76
CA TYR A 12 -0.89 -4.47 -1.94
C TYR A 12 -0.17 -3.94 -3.18
N ASP A 13 0.06 -4.81 -4.15
CA ASP A 13 0.51 -4.46 -5.49
C ASP A 13 -0.03 -5.50 -6.47
N ARG A 14 -0.94 -5.06 -7.35
CA ARG A 14 -1.58 -5.95 -8.33
C ARG A 14 -0.58 -6.69 -9.21
N ASN A 15 0.49 -6.03 -9.63
CA ASN A 15 1.48 -6.63 -10.53
C ASN A 15 2.29 -7.70 -9.81
N VAL A 16 2.61 -7.48 -8.54
CA VAL A 16 3.32 -8.46 -7.71
C VAL A 16 2.42 -9.66 -7.41
N SER A 17 1.14 -9.45 -7.05
CA SER A 17 0.18 -10.54 -6.82
C SER A 17 -0.04 -11.37 -8.10
N LEU A 18 -0.16 -10.73 -9.26
CA LEU A 18 -0.25 -11.43 -10.56
C LEU A 18 1.03 -12.20 -10.89
N ALA A 19 2.20 -11.62 -10.65
CA ALA A 19 3.48 -12.27 -10.87
C ALA A 19 3.67 -13.50 -9.96
N ALA A 20 3.11 -13.48 -8.75
CA ALA A 20 3.13 -14.63 -7.83
C ALA A 20 2.25 -15.81 -8.28
N LEU A 21 1.37 -15.64 -9.27
CA LEU A 21 0.55 -16.73 -9.82
C LEU A 21 1.28 -17.56 -10.90
N HIS A 22 2.31 -17.00 -11.54
CA HIS A 22 3.05 -17.67 -12.62
C HIS A 22 4.36 -18.26 -12.10
N GLY A 23 4.54 -19.58 -12.22
CA GLY A 23 5.58 -20.36 -11.53
C GLY A 23 7.00 -19.78 -11.50
N ALA A 24 7.54 -19.31 -12.63
CA ALA A 24 8.89 -18.74 -12.66
C ALA A 24 9.01 -17.39 -11.92
N ASN A 25 7.96 -16.57 -11.95
CA ASN A 25 7.91 -15.28 -11.25
C ASN A 25 7.59 -15.48 -9.76
N LYS A 26 6.76 -16.46 -9.42
CA LYS A 26 6.48 -16.87 -8.04
C LYS A 26 7.74 -17.29 -7.32
N ASP A 27 8.52 -18.19 -7.92
CA ASP A 27 9.77 -18.67 -7.32
C ASP A 27 10.80 -17.53 -7.19
N TYR A 28 10.87 -16.62 -8.15
CA TYR A 28 11.73 -15.44 -8.06
C TYR A 28 11.33 -14.53 -6.87
N ILE A 29 10.04 -14.21 -6.73
CA ILE A 29 9.53 -13.36 -5.65
C ILE A 29 9.74 -14.02 -4.28
N LEU A 30 9.38 -15.30 -4.15
CA LEU A 30 9.52 -16.06 -2.91
C LEU A 30 10.98 -16.24 -2.49
N ASN A 31 11.91 -16.46 -3.44
CA ASN A 31 13.31 -16.72 -3.11
C ASN A 31 14.15 -15.45 -2.96
N ARG A 32 13.89 -14.39 -3.73
CA ARG A 32 14.65 -13.13 -3.62
C ARG A 32 14.12 -12.18 -2.58
N ILE A 33 12.82 -12.15 -2.33
CA ILE A 33 12.21 -11.20 -1.40
C ILE A 33 11.19 -11.89 -0.45
N PRO A 34 11.59 -12.97 0.26
CA PRO A 34 10.69 -13.77 1.10
C PRO A 34 10.03 -12.99 2.23
N HIS A 35 10.65 -11.91 2.67
CA HIS A 35 10.13 -11.07 3.76
C HIS A 35 9.05 -10.11 3.27
N ILE A 36 9.00 -9.76 1.97
CA ILE A 36 7.92 -8.95 1.41
C ILE A 36 6.72 -9.82 1.06
N SER A 37 6.94 -11.02 0.52
CA SER A 37 5.83 -11.92 0.14
C SER A 37 4.89 -12.23 1.30
N ARG A 38 5.42 -12.34 2.54
CA ARG A 38 4.62 -12.55 3.76
C ARG A 38 3.76 -11.36 4.17
N LEU A 39 4.05 -10.18 3.64
CA LEU A 39 3.31 -8.94 3.91
C LEU A 39 2.32 -8.64 2.79
N MET A 40 2.38 -9.37 1.68
CA MET A 40 1.48 -9.16 0.56
C MET A 40 0.06 -9.58 0.92
N VAL A 41 -0.91 -8.78 0.52
CA VAL A 41 -2.34 -9.08 0.58
C VAL A 41 -2.97 -8.99 -0.80
N ASP A 42 -4.12 -9.64 -0.98
CA ASP A 42 -4.73 -9.82 -2.29
C ASP A 42 -5.65 -8.65 -2.69
N SER A 43 -5.97 -7.77 -1.74
CA SER A 43 -6.90 -6.66 -1.96
C SER A 43 -6.51 -5.37 -1.23
N ILE A 44 -6.97 -4.24 -1.78
CA ILE A 44 -6.90 -2.93 -1.11
C ILE A 44 -7.70 -2.96 0.20
N ASP A 45 -8.83 -3.66 0.22
CA ASP A 45 -9.68 -3.83 1.40
C ASP A 45 -8.93 -4.40 2.60
N GLU A 46 -8.07 -5.41 2.39
CA GLU A 46 -7.26 -5.99 3.46
C GLU A 46 -6.21 -5.03 4.03
N VAL A 47 -5.71 -4.10 3.20
CA VAL A 47 -4.81 -3.02 3.65
C VAL A 47 -5.60 -2.03 4.49
N LEU A 48 -6.77 -1.58 4.00
CA LEU A 48 -7.62 -0.60 4.68
C LEU A 48 -8.19 -1.14 6.00
N ALA A 49 -8.49 -2.44 6.09
CA ALA A 49 -8.97 -3.07 7.31
C ALA A 49 -7.90 -3.18 8.41
N HIS A 50 -6.62 -2.97 8.08
CA HIS A 50 -5.49 -3.18 9.00
C HIS A 50 -4.72 -1.91 9.32
N GLY A 51 -4.40 -1.13 8.30
CA GLY A 51 -3.49 0.00 8.44
C GLY A 51 -4.17 1.19 9.12
N ARG A 52 -3.58 1.70 10.20
CA ARG A 52 -3.91 3.06 10.69
C ARG A 52 -3.24 4.14 9.85
N THR A 53 -2.08 3.83 9.26
CA THR A 53 -1.38 4.72 8.34
C THR A 53 -1.27 4.02 7.01
N ILE A 54 -1.87 4.62 5.99
CA ILE A 54 -1.92 4.11 4.62
C ILE A 54 -0.93 4.91 3.79
N VAL A 55 0.04 4.25 3.16
CA VAL A 55 1.03 4.91 2.30
C VAL A 55 0.75 4.55 0.85
N ILE A 56 0.58 5.57 0.01
CA ILE A 56 0.36 5.39 -1.43
C ILE A 56 1.66 5.73 -2.16
N GLY A 57 2.33 4.69 -2.67
CA GLY A 57 3.68 4.79 -3.25
C GLY A 57 3.75 4.84 -4.78
N ASN A 58 2.66 4.57 -5.49
CA ASN A 58 2.60 4.65 -6.96
C ASN A 58 1.21 5.14 -7.41
N ALA A 59 1.11 5.63 -8.65
CA ALA A 59 -0.10 6.26 -9.18
C ALA A 59 -1.03 5.29 -9.94
N ALA A 60 -1.08 4.02 -9.55
CA ALA A 60 -1.99 3.07 -10.19
C ALA A 60 -3.45 3.55 -10.07
N PRO A 61 -4.25 3.51 -11.16
CA PRO A 61 -5.60 4.09 -11.17
C PRO A 61 -6.54 3.57 -10.08
N GLU A 62 -6.38 2.31 -9.65
CA GLU A 62 -7.16 1.75 -8.54
C GLU A 62 -6.98 2.47 -7.20
N PHE A 63 -5.89 3.23 -7.03
CA PHE A 63 -5.62 3.95 -5.79
C PHE A 63 -6.30 5.32 -5.71
N ALA A 64 -6.86 5.82 -6.83
CA ALA A 64 -7.53 7.12 -6.87
C ALA A 64 -8.75 7.20 -5.93
N ASP A 65 -9.40 6.08 -5.66
CA ASP A 65 -10.58 6.02 -4.77
C ASP A 65 -10.23 5.75 -3.30
N VAL A 66 -8.98 5.38 -2.99
CA VAL A 66 -8.53 5.09 -1.61
C VAL A 66 -8.80 6.27 -0.65
N PRO A 67 -8.54 7.54 -1.02
CA PRO A 67 -8.85 8.68 -0.16
C PRO A 67 -10.32 8.83 0.25
N ARG A 68 -11.26 8.26 -0.51
CA ARG A 68 -12.69 8.30 -0.19
C ARG A 68 -13.14 7.16 0.72
N ARG A 69 -12.28 6.16 0.93
CA ARG A 69 -12.62 4.91 1.62
C ARG A 69 -12.03 4.82 3.02
N VAL A 70 -11.16 5.75 3.41
CA VAL A 70 -10.56 5.76 4.75
C VAL A 70 -11.58 6.12 5.81
N GLY A 71 -11.56 5.36 6.90
CA GLY A 71 -12.42 5.58 8.07
C GLY A 71 -11.74 6.44 9.14
N ASP A 72 -12.47 6.64 10.24
CA ASP A 72 -12.00 7.42 11.38
C ASP A 72 -10.71 6.84 11.98
N GLY A 73 -9.74 7.72 12.27
CA GLY A 73 -8.46 7.34 12.87
C GLY A 73 -7.46 6.73 11.89
N GLN A 74 -7.76 6.73 10.58
CA GLN A 74 -6.80 6.41 9.54
C GLN A 74 -6.20 7.68 8.93
N THR A 75 -4.91 7.62 8.59
CA THR A 75 -4.18 8.69 7.91
C THR A 75 -3.60 8.17 6.60
N ILE A 76 -3.76 8.92 5.52
CA ILE A 76 -3.11 8.68 4.24
C ILE A 76 -1.86 9.54 4.13
N ILE A 77 -0.75 8.91 3.75
CA ILE A 77 0.43 9.60 3.26
C ILE A 77 0.57 9.30 1.76
N ASP A 78 0.40 10.33 0.94
CA ASP A 78 0.41 10.23 -0.52
C ASP A 78 1.73 10.76 -1.09
N PHE A 79 2.48 9.90 -1.78
CA PHE A 79 3.76 10.26 -2.40
C PHE A 79 3.64 10.64 -3.87
N VAL A 80 2.48 10.42 -4.48
CA VAL A 80 2.32 10.45 -5.94
C VAL A 80 1.13 11.28 -6.42
N ARG A 81 0.34 11.83 -5.50
CA ARG A 81 -0.83 12.67 -5.77
C ARG A 81 -1.91 11.88 -6.53
N VAL A 82 -2.44 10.83 -5.90
CA VAL A 82 -3.50 10.00 -6.50
C VAL A 82 -4.86 10.70 -6.60
N CYS A 83 -5.04 11.83 -5.92
CA CYS A 83 -6.23 12.66 -6.05
C CYS A 83 -5.89 14.16 -5.95
N ASP A 84 -6.75 15.01 -6.49
CA ASP A 84 -6.64 16.47 -6.42
C ASP A 84 -7.13 17.06 -5.07
N SER A 85 -7.15 16.23 -4.02
CA SER A 85 -7.56 16.69 -2.70
C SER A 85 -6.49 17.59 -2.09
N ARG A 86 -6.92 18.62 -1.37
CA ARG A 86 -6.02 19.43 -0.55
C ARG A 86 -5.54 18.60 0.64
N THR A 87 -4.30 18.84 1.09
CA THR A 87 -3.78 18.27 2.33
C THR A 87 -4.71 18.61 3.49
N VAL A 88 -5.12 17.56 4.21
CA VAL A 88 -5.89 17.65 5.46
C VAL A 88 -5.04 16.98 6.53
N LEU A 89 -4.40 17.79 7.38
CA LEU A 89 -3.46 17.31 8.39
C LEU A 89 -4.08 16.19 9.25
N GLY A 90 -3.36 15.08 9.41
CA GLY A 90 -3.80 13.90 10.15
C GLY A 90 -4.79 12.99 9.42
N VAL A 91 -5.27 13.35 8.22
CA VAL A 91 -6.21 12.54 7.43
C VAL A 91 -5.64 12.21 6.05
N TYR A 92 -5.13 13.22 5.33
CA TYR A 92 -4.52 13.07 4.02
C TYR A 92 -3.36 14.05 3.89
N GLU A 93 -2.14 13.53 3.81
CA GLU A 93 -0.91 14.31 3.75
C GLU A 93 -0.13 14.00 2.48
N GLY A 94 -0.01 15.01 1.62
CA GLY A 94 0.96 15.01 0.53
C GLY A 94 2.34 15.36 1.06
N ILE A 95 3.39 14.62 0.70
CA ILE A 95 4.74 14.94 1.18
C ILE A 95 5.27 16.27 0.60
N CYS A 96 4.74 16.75 -0.52
CA CYS A 96 5.22 17.93 -1.23
C CYS A 96 4.12 18.91 -1.68
N TRP A 97 2.92 18.92 -1.06
CA TRP A 97 1.82 19.83 -1.44
C TRP A 97 0.77 20.05 -0.33
#